data_AF-A0A916DBU2-F1
#
_entry.id   AF-A0A916DBU2-F1
#
_cell.length_a   1.000
_cell.length_b   1.000
_cell.length_c   1.000
_cell.angle_alpha   90.00
_cell.angle_beta   90.00
_cell.angle_gamma   90.00
#
_symmetry.space_group_name_H-M   'P 1'
#
loop_
_entity.id
_entity.type
_entity.pdbx_description
1 polymer ?
#
loop_
_entity_poly.entity_id
_entity_poly.type
_entity_poly.pdbx_seq_one_letter_code
_entity_poly.pdbx_strand_id
1 'polypeptide(L)' 'MKGIDLIHRDTTEVIIGSAIEVHRELGPGLLESAYEVCLARELAGKGVPFARQVELPVVYKGEKRCRLSD' A
#
# COMPACT_ATOMS: atom_id res chain seq x y z
N MET A 1 20.21 -12.67 16.94
CA MET A 1 18.97 -12.75 16.15
C MET A 1 19.37 -12.96 14.71
N LYS A 2 19.01 -14.10 14.08
CA LYS A 2 19.33 -14.32 12.65
C LYS A 2 18.57 -13.26 11.85
N GLY A 3 19.31 -12.40 11.15
CA GLY A 3 18.74 -11.38 10.29
C GLY A 3 17.86 -12.05 9.24
N ILE A 4 16.63 -11.57 9.10
CA ILE A 4 15.74 -11.98 8.03
C ILE A 4 16.42 -11.58 6.72
N ASP A 5 16.73 -12.56 5.88
CA ASP A 5 17.21 -12.30 4.54
C ASP A 5 16.00 -12.02 3.64
N LEU A 6 15.81 -10.74 3.31
CA LEU A 6 14.70 -10.29 2.48
C LEU A 6 15.11 -10.38 1.00
N ILE A 7 14.33 -11.13 0.22
CA ILE A 7 14.53 -11.31 -1.24
C ILE A 7 14.57 -9.95 -1.98
N HIS A 8 13.80 -8.97 -1.51
CA HIS A 8 13.70 -7.63 -2.09
C HIS A 8 14.00 -6.54 -1.04
N ARG A 9 15.19 -6.59 -0.42
CA ARG A 9 15.59 -5.66 0.65
C ARG A 9 15.38 -4.19 0.27
N ASP A 10 15.99 -3.74 -0.83
CA ASP A 10 15.99 -2.32 -1.21
C ASP A 10 14.57 -1.80 -1.48
N THR A 11 13.78 -2.54 -2.26
CA THR A 11 12.38 -2.19 -2.54
C THR A 11 11.53 -2.18 -1.25
N THR A 12 11.78 -3.14 -0.35
CA THR A 12 11.06 -3.22 0.92
C THR A 12 11.34 -2.02 1.81
N GLU A 13 12.61 -1.61 1.91
CA GLU A 13 13.02 -0.44 2.69
C GLU A 13 12.36 0.85 2.15
N VAL A 14 12.32 1.02 0.83
CA VAL A 14 11.66 2.18 0.19
C VAL A 14 10.16 2.20 0.47
N ILE A 15 9.47 1.07 0.31
CA ILE A 15 8.02 0.99 0.52
C ILE A 15 7.67 1.24 1.99
N ILE A 16 8.35 0.56 2.92
CA ILE A 16 8.09 0.72 4.36
C ILE A 16 8.42 2.14 4.80
N GLY A 17 9.56 2.69 4.37
CA GLY A 17 9.93 4.07 4.67
C GLY A 17 8.88 5.08 4.18
N SER A 18 8.32 4.86 2.99
CA SER A 18 7.24 5.69 2.44
C SER A 18 5.96 5.61 3.28
N ALA A 19 5.55 4.41 3.69
CA ALA A 19 4.37 4.25 4.54
C ALA A 19 4.55 4.87 5.93
N ILE A 20 5.75 4.77 6.51
CA ILE A 20 6.10 5.42 7.78
C ILE A 20 6.00 6.94 7.65
N GLU A 21 6.51 7.51 6.56
CA GLU A 21 6.45 8.96 6.32
C GLU A 21 5.00 9.45 6.24
N VAL A 22 4.15 8.76 5.46
CA VAL A 22 2.72 9.06 5.37
C VAL A 22 2.05 9.00 6.75
N HIS A 23 2.33 7.95 7.53
CA HIS A 23 1.75 7.81 8.86
C HIS A 23 2.22 8.89 9.84
N ARG A 24 3.49 9.32 9.75
CA ARG A 24 4.04 10.41 10.57
C ARG A 24 3.39 11.74 10.25
N GLU A 25 3.15 12.02 8.98
CA GLU A 25 2.56 13.28 8.53
C GLU A 25 1.05 13.34 8.82
N LEU A 26 0.31 12.27 8.51
CA LEU A 26 -1.15 12.25 8.64
C LEU A 26 -1.63 11.93 10.06
N GLY A 27 -0.88 11.12 10.80
CA GLY A 27 -1.34 10.53 12.05
C GLY A 27 -2.44 9.47 11.86
N PRO A 28 -2.81 8.76 12.94
CA PRO A 28 -3.84 7.72 12.90
C PRO A 28 -5.25 8.31 12.78
N GLY A 29 -6.21 7.51 12.26
CA GLY A 29 -7.64 7.81 12.33
C GLY A 29 -8.29 8.27 11.02
N LEU A 30 -7.53 8.37 9.93
CA LEU A 30 -8.08 8.63 8.60
C LEU A 30 -8.50 7.34 7.88
N LEU A 31 -9.31 7.50 6.83
CA LEU A 31 -9.73 6.42 5.96
C LEU A 31 -8.55 5.86 5.15
N GLU A 32 -8.67 4.60 4.72
CA GLU A 32 -7.71 3.95 3.83
C GLU A 32 -7.46 4.80 2.57
N SER A 33 -8.51 5.32 1.94
CA SER A 33 -8.42 6.13 0.73
C SER A 33 -7.47 7.32 0.87
N ALA A 34 -7.40 7.95 2.06
CA ALA A 34 -6.46 9.04 2.32
C ALA A 34 -5.01 8.55 2.39
N TYR A 35 -4.79 7.40 3.05
CA TYR A 35 -3.48 6.76 3.12
C TYR A 35 -3.01 6.28 1.74
N GLU A 36 -3.91 5.69 0.95
CA GLU A 36 -3.65 5.19 -0.40
C GLU A 36 -3.20 6.31 -1.34
N VAL A 37 -3.91 7.44 -1.34
CA VAL A 37 -3.53 8.62 -2.13
C VAL A 37 -2.16 9.17 -1.74
N CYS A 38 -1.87 9.31 -0.43
CA CYS A 38 -0.60 9.83 0.03
C CYS A 38 0.56 8.86 -0.26
N LEU A 39 0.36 7.55 -0.05
CA LEU A 39 1.37 6.55 -0.34
C LEU A 39 1.67 6.47 -1.85
N ALA A 40 0.64 6.56 -2.70
CA ALA A 40 0.83 6.63 -4.14
C ALA A 40 1.71 7.83 -4.55
N ARG A 41 1.54 9.00 -3.89
CA ARG A 41 2.40 10.17 -4.14
C ARG A 41 3.84 9.93 -3.71
N GLU A 42 4.06 9.35 -2.53
CA GLU A 42 5.40 9.01 -2.04
C GLU A 42 6.14 8.03 -2.96
N LEU A 43 5.46 6.96 -3.38
CA LEU A 43 6.02 5.94 -4.26
C LEU A 43 6.34 6.49 -5.65
N ALA A 44 5.44 7.34 -6.19
CA ALA A 44 5.70 8.04 -7.47
C ALA A 44 6.92 8.97 -7.38
N GLY A 45 7.06 9.72 -6.27
CA GLY A 45 8.22 10.59 -6.04
C GLY A 45 9.53 9.83 -5.93
N LYS A 46 9.49 8.57 -5.48
CA LYS A 46 10.65 7.67 -5.36
C LYS A 46 10.85 6.78 -6.59
N GLY A 47 10.05 6.96 -7.66
CA GLY A 47 10.17 6.21 -8.90
C GLY A 47 9.81 4.73 -8.77
N VAL A 48 9.08 4.33 -7.72
CA VAL A 48 8.63 2.96 -7.53
C VAL A 48 7.43 2.71 -8.46
N PRO A 49 7.44 1.69 -9.33
CA PRO A 49 6.29 1.37 -10.16
C PRO A 49 5.18 0.71 -9.34
N PHE A 50 3.94 1.16 -9.51
CA PHE A 50 2.76 0.59 -8.84
C PHE A 50 1.50 0.77 -9.66
N ALA A 51 0.47 -0.01 -9.31
CA ALA A 51 -0.90 0.17 -9.78
C ALA A 51 -1.81 0.41 -8.57
N ARG A 52 -2.87 1.21 -8.77
CA ARG A 52 -3.81 1.60 -7.72
C ARG A 52 -5.12 0.88 -7.92
N GLN A 53 -5.76 0.45 -6.82
CA GLN A 53 -7.10 -0.14 -6.80
C GLN A 53 -7.33 -1.17 -7.94
N VAL A 54 -6.38 -2.10 -8.12
CA VAL A 54 -6.49 -3.15 -9.13
C VAL A 54 -7.69 -4.02 -8.78
N GLU A 55 -8.60 -4.25 -9.74
CA GLU A 55 -9.79 -5.07 -9.54
C GLU A 55 -9.36 -6.50 -9.15
N LEU A 56 -9.64 -6.88 -7.90
CA LEU A 56 -9.46 -8.25 -7.42
C LEU A 56 -10.82 -8.96 -7.44
N PRO A 57 -10.95 -10.09 -8.16
CA PRO A 57 -12.20 -10.82 -8.21
C PRO A 57 -12.47 -11.49 -6.86
N VAL A 58 -13.37 -10.91 -6.07
CA VAL A 58 -13.86 -11.52 -4.82
C VAL A 58 -15.22 -12.18 -5.05
N VAL A 59 -15.31 -13.43 -4.61
CA VAL A 59 -16.57 -14.17 -4.55
C VAL A 59 -17.00 -14.25 -3.09
N TYR A 60 -18.14 -13.65 -2.77
CA TYR A 60 -18.72 -13.75 -1.44
C TYR A 60 -20.09 -14.42 -1.53
N LYS A 61 -20.29 -15.52 -0.78
CA LYS A 61 -21.56 -16.30 -0.77
C LYS A 61 -22.08 -16.71 -2.15
N GLY A 62 -21.17 -17.01 -3.08
CA GLY A 62 -21.53 -17.42 -4.45
C GLY A 62 -21.87 -16.26 -5.39
N GLU A 63 -21.90 -15.03 -4.89
CA GLU A 63 -22.04 -13.83 -5.71
C GLU A 63 -20.66 -13.33 -6.15
N LYS A 64 -20.45 -13.33 -7.46
CA LYS A 64 -19.33 -12.63 -8.10
C LYS A 64 -19.73 -11.17 -8.23
N ARG A 65 -19.19 -10.32 -7.36
CA ARG A 65 -18.94 -8.86 -7.52
C ARG A 65 -18.93 -8.21 -6.15
N CYS A 66 -17.75 -8.12 -5.57
CA CYS A 66 -17.44 -6.98 -4.72
C CYS A 66 -16.29 -6.24 -5.39
N ARG A 67 -16.59 -5.11 -6.04
CA ARG A 67 -15.58 -4.06 -6.11
C ARG A 67 -15.36 -3.64 -4.66
N LEU A 68 -14.18 -3.92 -4.14
CA LEU A 68 -13.68 -3.18 -2.99
C LEU A 68 -13.20 -1.85 -3.56
N SER A 69 -14.16 -0.95 -3.79
CA SER A 69 -13.87 0.48 -3.93
C SER A 69 -14.48 1.09 -2.68
N ASP A 70 -13.59 1.58 -1.81
CA ASP A 70 -13.80 2.23 -0.51
C ASP A 70 -15.20 2.77 -0.22
#